data_AF-A0A0F9BJH7-F1
#
_entry.id   AF-A0A0F9BJH7-F1
#
_cell.length_a   1.000
_cell.length_b   1.000
_cell.length_c   1.000
_cell.angle_alpha   90.00
_cell.angle_beta   90.00
_cell.angle_gamma   90.00
#
_symmetry.space_group_name_H-M   'P 1'
#
loop_
_entity.id
_entity.type
_entity.pdbx_description
1 polymer ?
#
loop_
_entity_poly.entity_id
_entity_poly.type
_entity_poly.pdbx_seq_one_letter_code
_entity_poly.pdbx_strand_id
1 'polypeptide(L)'
;MRGRLVNTFEIELAQLNTSEMDLDPDGSAGPLTSGYDDDFREPVVLLRDEVADDTTGIALREETLVKVPCQIEPQSWEQLRQLLGGSSPNAAVRIVFHFRDLERLCLIDPVTGEALIRNNDRLCSIFDCEGELIQEVRNPPGLFATQVRPTFGLGRSRNLLIATFEEREQGTL
;
A
#
# COMPACT_ATOMS: atom_id res chain seq x y z
N MET A 1 10.50 27.39 7.70
CA MET A 1 10.00 26.36 8.65
C MET A 1 9.10 25.43 7.89
N ARG A 2 9.31 24.10 7.99
CA ARG A 2 8.33 23.11 7.52
C ARG A 2 7.22 22.97 8.57
N GLY A 3 5.99 22.68 8.15
CA GLY A 3 4.87 22.43 9.05
C GLY A 3 5.05 21.16 9.88
N ARG A 4 4.04 20.81 10.68
CA ARG A 4 3.92 19.52 11.38
C ARG A 4 2.48 19.01 11.29
N LEU A 5 2.28 17.70 11.41
CA LEU A 5 0.95 17.13 11.60
C LEU A 5 0.33 17.69 12.90
N VAL A 6 -0.97 17.97 12.86
CA VAL A 6 -1.69 18.56 14.00
C VAL A 6 -2.30 17.46 14.85
N ASN A 7 -3.01 16.52 14.22
CA ASN A 7 -3.59 15.33 14.85
C ASN A 7 -2.93 14.10 14.22
N THR A 8 -2.02 13.48 14.97
CA THR A 8 -1.19 12.38 14.44
C THR A 8 -1.81 11.04 14.83
N PHE A 9 -2.00 10.21 13.82
CA PHE A 9 -2.31 8.79 13.92
C PHE A 9 -1.13 8.00 13.33
N GLU A 10 -1.04 6.72 13.62
CA GLU A 10 -0.13 5.82 12.91
C GLU A 10 -0.95 4.84 12.09
N ILE A 11 -0.56 4.59 10.85
CA ILE A 11 -1.23 3.60 10.00
C ILE A 11 -0.25 2.52 9.58
N GLU A 12 -0.75 1.32 9.36
CA GLU A 12 0.01 0.24 8.76
C GLU A 12 -0.40 0.05 7.31
N LEU A 13 0.58 0.17 6.43
CA LEU A 13 0.46 -0.02 4.99
C LEU A 13 1.13 -1.32 4.59
N ALA A 14 0.44 -2.13 3.80
CA ALA A 14 1.00 -3.23 3.05
C ALA A 14 1.45 -2.69 1.69
N GLN A 15 2.76 -2.51 1.52
CA GLN A 15 3.36 -2.08 0.27
C GLN A 15 3.69 -3.29 -0.58
N LEU A 16 3.39 -3.22 -1.88
CA LEU A 16 3.74 -4.30 -2.80
C LEU A 16 5.27 -4.38 -2.97
N ASN A 17 5.87 -5.53 -2.65
CA ASN A 17 7.30 -5.74 -2.85
C ASN A 17 7.60 -6.07 -4.31
N THR A 18 7.72 -5.04 -5.14
CA THR A 18 8.02 -5.22 -6.58
C THR A 18 9.43 -5.76 -6.84
N SER A 19 10.37 -5.64 -5.91
CA SER A 19 11.75 -6.11 -6.07
C SER A 19 11.91 -7.62 -5.88
N GLU A 20 11.14 -8.24 -4.99
CA GLU A 20 11.16 -9.70 -4.85
C GLU A 20 10.37 -10.38 -5.97
N MET A 21 9.39 -9.69 -6.56
CA MET A 21 8.67 -10.16 -7.76
C MET A 21 9.49 -10.04 -9.07
N ASP A 22 10.60 -9.30 -9.08
CA ASP A 22 11.50 -9.17 -10.23
C ASP A 22 12.63 -10.22 -10.20
N LEU A 23 12.65 -11.08 -9.17
CA LEU A 23 13.50 -12.26 -9.16
C LEU A 23 12.89 -13.31 -10.10
N ASP A 24 13.73 -13.91 -10.95
CA ASP A 24 13.32 -15.04 -11.80
C ASP A 24 12.62 -16.07 -10.90
N PRO A 25 11.44 -16.61 -11.29
CA PRO A 25 10.75 -17.63 -10.52
C PRO A 25 11.68 -18.75 -10.05
N ASP A 26 12.71 -19.10 -10.82
CA ASP A 26 13.70 -20.12 -10.47
C ASP A 26 14.70 -19.73 -9.34
N GLY A 27 14.62 -18.50 -8.82
CA GLY A 27 15.48 -17.98 -7.76
C GLY A 27 16.91 -17.66 -8.21
N SER A 28 17.20 -17.65 -9.50
CA SER A 28 18.52 -17.33 -10.04
C SER A 28 18.64 -15.85 -10.40
N ALA A 29 19.70 -15.19 -9.92
CA ALA A 29 20.00 -13.78 -10.19
C ALA A 29 20.56 -13.55 -11.61
N GLY A 30 19.98 -14.21 -12.62
CA GLY A 30 20.35 -14.14 -14.04
C GLY A 30 19.25 -13.51 -14.90
N PRO A 31 19.53 -13.18 -16.18
CA PRO A 31 18.48 -12.80 -17.13
C PRO A 31 17.45 -13.94 -17.25
N LEU A 32 16.16 -13.61 -17.29
CA LEU A 32 15.01 -14.53 -17.43
C LEU A 32 15.32 -15.68 -18.40
N THR A 33 15.78 -16.82 -17.89
CA THR A 33 16.17 -17.96 -18.74
C THR A 33 15.05 -19.01 -18.75
N SER A 34 14.22 -19.07 -17.72
CA SER A 34 13.06 -19.96 -17.65
C SER A 34 11.95 -19.35 -16.80
N GLY A 35 11.06 -18.59 -17.44
CA GLY A 35 9.87 -18.04 -16.79
C GLY A 35 8.65 -18.02 -17.70
N TYR A 36 8.72 -18.60 -18.90
CA TYR A 36 7.63 -18.61 -19.88
C TYR A 36 7.44 -20.01 -20.45
N ASP A 37 6.18 -20.43 -20.60
CA ASP A 37 5.79 -21.65 -21.31
C ASP A 37 6.20 -21.55 -22.79
N ASP A 38 6.83 -22.59 -23.34
CA ASP A 38 7.38 -22.55 -24.70
C ASP A 38 6.29 -22.55 -25.79
N ASP A 39 5.11 -23.10 -25.51
CA ASP A 39 4.02 -23.24 -26.46
C ASP A 39 3.15 -21.97 -26.51
N PHE A 40 2.84 -21.40 -25.35
CA PHE A 40 1.94 -20.26 -25.19
C PHE A 40 2.65 -18.94 -24.88
N ARG A 41 3.93 -18.98 -24.52
CA ARG A 41 4.72 -17.82 -24.03
C ARG A 41 4.03 -17.10 -22.88
N GLU A 42 3.42 -17.87 -22.00
CA GLU A 42 2.76 -17.38 -20.78
C GLU A 42 3.69 -17.52 -19.59
N PRO A 43 3.69 -16.56 -18.63
CA PRO A 43 4.60 -16.63 -17.49
C PRO A 43 4.28 -17.83 -16.59
N VAL A 44 5.28 -18.68 -16.34
CA VAL A 44 5.16 -19.87 -15.48
C VAL A 44 5.15 -19.43 -14.01
N VAL A 45 4.01 -19.61 -13.35
CA VAL A 45 3.85 -19.29 -11.92
C VAL A 45 4.34 -20.47 -11.09
N LEU A 46 5.44 -20.31 -10.36
CA LEU A 46 5.92 -21.34 -9.44
C LEU A 46 5.13 -21.28 -8.12
N LEU A 47 4.47 -22.38 -7.79
CA LEU A 47 3.89 -22.61 -6.48
C LEU A 47 5.03 -22.93 -5.50
N ARG A 48 5.12 -22.20 -4.38
CA ARG A 48 6.01 -22.57 -3.28
C ARG A 48 5.22 -23.43 -2.28
N ASP A 49 5.81 -24.58 -1.98
CA ASP A 49 5.37 -25.68 -1.11
C ASP A 49 4.29 -26.62 -1.67
N GLU A 50 4.76 -27.83 -2.00
CA GLU A 50 4.11 -29.15 -1.99
C GLU A 50 2.63 -29.20 -1.62
N VAL A 51 1.76 -28.71 -2.51
CA VAL A 51 0.41 -29.25 -2.63
C VAL A 51 0.19 -29.56 -4.10
N ALA A 52 0.34 -30.83 -4.42
CA ALA A 52 -0.14 -31.39 -5.66
C ALA A 52 -1.67 -31.22 -5.69
N ASP A 53 -2.14 -30.12 -6.24
CA ASP A 53 -3.43 -30.11 -6.90
C ASP A 53 -3.40 -29.20 -8.12
N ASP A 54 -3.97 -29.75 -9.18
CA ASP A 54 -3.81 -29.33 -10.56
C ASP A 54 -4.78 -28.19 -10.85
N THR A 55 -4.58 -27.00 -10.28
CA THR A 55 -5.37 -25.81 -10.66
C THR A 55 -4.75 -24.49 -10.20
N THR A 56 -4.44 -23.63 -11.19
CA THR A 56 -4.19 -22.17 -11.06
C THR A 56 -3.03 -21.76 -10.15
N GLY A 57 -1.90 -21.44 -10.78
CA GLY A 57 -0.79 -20.75 -10.12
C GLY A 57 -1.25 -19.41 -9.54
N ILE A 58 -1.27 -19.31 -8.21
CA ILE A 58 -1.54 -18.05 -7.52
C ILE A 58 -0.26 -17.22 -7.60
N ALA A 59 -0.28 -16.11 -8.33
CA ALA A 59 0.79 -15.12 -8.26
C ALA A 59 0.89 -14.64 -6.80
N LEU A 60 1.93 -15.08 -6.09
CA LEU A 60 2.17 -14.69 -4.71
C LEU A 60 2.50 -13.20 -4.68
N ARG A 61 1.54 -12.43 -4.15
CA ARG A 61 1.68 -10.99 -3.92
C ARG A 61 2.37 -10.80 -2.57
N GLU A 62 3.69 -10.61 -2.58
CA GLU A 62 4.44 -10.31 -1.34
C GLU A 62 4.23 -8.85 -0.95
N GLU A 63 3.71 -8.64 0.26
CA GLU A 63 3.43 -7.31 0.82
C GLU A 63 4.32 -7.05 2.04
N THR A 64 5.04 -5.93 2.04
CA THR A 64 5.81 -5.46 3.21
C THR A 64 4.95 -4.54 4.07
N LEU A 65 4.82 -4.86 5.36
CA LEU A 65 4.08 -4.03 6.31
C LEU A 65 4.96 -2.89 6.82
N VAL A 66 4.46 -1.66 6.70
CA VAL A 66 5.15 -0.44 7.11
C VAL A 66 4.22 0.42 7.94
N LYS A 67 4.68 0.85 9.12
CA LYS A 67 3.97 1.80 9.97
C LYS A 67 4.37 3.23 9.65
N VAL A 68 3.39 4.09 9.40
CA VAL A 68 3.59 5.46 8.93
C VAL A 68 2.74 6.46 9.73
N PRO A 69 3.34 7.48 10.35
CA PRO A 69 2.62 8.60 10.94
C PRO A 69 1.85 9.38 9.88
N CYS A 70 0.58 9.66 10.17
CA CYS A 70 -0.32 10.34 9.27
C CYS A 70 -1.34 11.21 10.02
N GLN A 71 -2.10 11.99 9.27
CA GLN A 71 -3.27 12.72 9.74
C GLN A 71 -4.47 12.28 8.92
N ILE A 72 -5.54 11.92 9.61
CA ILE A 72 -6.82 11.58 9.01
C ILE A 72 -7.78 12.73 9.27
N GLU A 73 -8.36 13.29 8.20
CA GLU A 73 -9.32 14.37 8.33
C GLU A 73 -10.63 13.86 8.96
N PRO A 74 -11.34 14.66 9.78
CA PRO A 74 -12.58 14.21 10.43
C PRO A 74 -13.64 13.67 9.45
N GLN A 75 -13.73 14.25 8.26
CA GLN A 75 -14.63 13.76 7.21
C GLN A 75 -14.22 12.38 6.70
N SER A 76 -12.93 12.13 6.54
CA SER A 76 -12.40 10.82 6.11
C SER A 76 -12.49 9.78 7.22
N TRP A 77 -12.45 10.20 8.48
CA TRP A 77 -12.73 9.33 9.63
C TRP A 77 -14.18 8.81 9.62
N GLU A 78 -15.15 9.70 9.37
CA GLU A 78 -16.55 9.32 9.25
C GLU A 78 -16.78 8.41 8.04
N GLN A 79 -16.15 8.69 6.91
CA GLN A 79 -16.20 7.84 5.71
C GLN A 79 -15.63 6.44 5.99
N LEU A 80 -14.51 6.34 6.71
CA LEU A 80 -13.94 5.06 7.10
C LEU A 80 -14.92 4.25 7.97
N ARG A 81 -15.57 4.88 8.94
CA ARG A 81 -16.60 4.23 9.78
C ARG A 81 -17.79 3.73 8.96
N GLN A 82 -18.24 4.52 7.99
CA GLN A 82 -19.34 4.14 7.11
C GLN A 82 -18.96 2.97 6.18
N LEU A 83 -17.73 2.97 5.67
CA LEU A 83 -17.19 1.92 4.81
C LEU A 83 -17.12 0.59 5.57
N LEU A 84 -16.51 0.61 6.77
CA LEU A 84 -16.41 -0.58 7.62
C LEU A 84 -17.75 -1.04 8.18
N GLY A 85 -18.72 -0.12 8.29
CA GLY A 85 -20.12 -0.43 8.60
C GLY A 85 -20.95 -0.92 7.41
N GLY A 86 -20.34 -1.12 6.23
CA GLY A 86 -21.01 -1.62 5.02
C GLY A 86 -22.05 -0.67 4.42
N SER A 87 -21.98 0.63 4.74
CA SER A 87 -23.03 1.60 4.43
C SER A 87 -22.69 2.54 3.26
N SER A 88 -21.51 2.43 2.64
CA SER A 88 -21.14 3.28 1.50
C SER A 88 -20.21 2.58 0.51
N PRO A 89 -20.69 2.21 -0.70
CA PRO A 89 -19.88 1.52 -1.71
C PRO A 89 -18.86 2.42 -2.43
N ASN A 90 -18.88 3.74 -2.19
CA ASN A 90 -17.97 4.72 -2.82
C ASN A 90 -17.23 5.59 -1.80
N ALA A 91 -17.11 5.13 -0.55
CA ALA A 91 -16.39 5.89 0.46
C ALA A 91 -14.87 5.88 0.14
N ALA A 92 -14.28 7.08 0.10
CA ALA A 92 -12.88 7.29 -0.20
C ALA A 92 -12.19 7.97 1.00
N VAL A 93 -11.27 7.27 1.65
CA VAL A 93 -10.59 7.75 2.84
C VAL A 93 -9.34 8.53 2.43
N ARG A 94 -9.28 9.83 2.76
CA ARG A 94 -8.10 10.65 2.52
C ARG A 94 -7.20 10.67 3.74
N ILE A 95 -5.95 10.33 3.51
CA ILE A 95 -4.90 10.34 4.52
C ILE A 95 -3.80 11.29 4.09
N VAL A 96 -3.33 12.11 5.04
CA VAL A 96 -2.28 13.09 4.82
C VAL A 96 -1.02 12.63 5.55
N PHE A 97 0.09 12.55 4.82
CA PHE A 97 1.41 12.28 5.38
C PHE A 97 2.27 13.52 5.29
N HIS A 98 3.20 13.67 6.24
CA HIS A 98 4.17 14.74 6.20
C HIS A 98 5.50 14.22 5.66
N PHE A 99 6.11 14.94 4.71
CA PHE A 99 7.36 14.52 4.06
C PHE A 99 8.49 14.29 5.06
N ARG A 100 8.56 15.09 6.13
CA ARG A 100 9.54 14.89 7.22
C ARG A 100 9.46 13.51 7.86
N ASP A 101 8.27 12.96 8.03
CA ASP A 101 8.10 11.65 8.66
C ASP A 101 8.40 10.53 7.67
N LEU A 102 8.04 10.72 6.40
CA LEU A 102 8.47 9.83 5.31
C LEU A 102 10.00 9.79 5.15
N GLU A 103 10.68 10.95 5.23
CA GLU A 103 12.15 11.05 5.22
C GLU A 103 12.77 10.24 6.36
N ARG A 104 12.20 10.33 7.57
CA ARG A 104 12.69 9.62 8.76
C ARG A 104 12.51 8.11 8.67
N LEU A 105 11.47 7.66 7.97
CA LEU A 105 11.17 6.25 7.73
C LEU A 105 11.83 5.70 6.46
N CYS A 106 12.68 6.48 5.79
CA CYS A 106 13.27 6.12 4.50
C CYS A 106 12.23 5.78 3.41
N LEU A 107 11.02 6.33 3.51
CA LEU A 107 9.94 6.19 2.54
C LEU A 107 9.97 7.26 1.45
N ILE A 108 11.17 7.75 1.15
CA ILE A 108 11.44 8.68 0.06
C ILE A 108 12.60 8.12 -0.75
N ASP A 109 12.41 8.08 -2.07
CA ASP A 109 13.46 7.74 -3.01
C ASP A 109 14.60 8.77 -2.92
N PRO A 110 15.83 8.35 -2.60
CA PRO A 110 16.96 9.26 -2.42
C PRO A 110 17.42 9.93 -3.72
N VAL A 111 17.07 9.38 -4.89
CA VAL A 111 17.47 9.87 -6.21
C VAL A 111 16.42 10.83 -6.75
N THR A 112 15.14 10.44 -6.73
CA THR A 112 14.04 11.24 -7.31
C THR A 112 13.38 12.20 -6.32
N GLY A 113 13.54 11.95 -5.02
CA GLY A 113 12.86 12.68 -3.96
C GLY A 113 11.34 12.41 -3.91
N GLU A 114 10.86 11.36 -4.58
CA GLU A 114 9.46 10.95 -4.57
C GLU A 114 9.13 10.06 -3.36
N ALA A 115 7.87 10.11 -2.93
CA ALA A 115 7.42 9.25 -1.86
C ALA A 115 7.30 7.80 -2.36
N LEU A 116 7.72 6.84 -1.55
CA LEU A 116 7.63 5.42 -1.85
C LEU A 116 6.24 4.83 -1.59
N ILE A 117 5.33 5.62 -1.02
CA ILE A 117 3.90 5.26 -0.96
C ILE A 117 3.33 5.37 -2.37
N ARG A 118 2.79 4.27 -2.90
CA ARG A 118 2.35 4.15 -4.30
C ARG A 118 0.88 3.77 -4.40
N ASN A 119 0.33 3.94 -5.61
CA ASN A 119 -0.98 3.37 -5.91
C ASN A 119 -0.91 1.84 -5.76
N ASN A 120 -2.00 1.25 -5.25
CA ASN A 120 -2.16 -0.14 -4.84
C ASN A 120 -1.52 -0.55 -3.51
N ASP A 121 -0.89 0.37 -2.76
CA ASP A 121 -0.56 0.13 -1.36
C ASP A 121 -1.85 -0.06 -0.56
N ARG A 122 -1.89 -1.06 0.32
CA ARG A 122 -3.10 -1.46 1.04
C ARG A 122 -3.06 -0.94 2.47
N LEU A 123 -4.15 -0.31 2.91
CA LEU A 123 -4.32 0.09 4.32
C LEU A 123 -4.75 -1.13 5.14
N CYS A 124 -3.97 -1.47 6.16
CA CYS A 124 -4.20 -2.65 7.02
C CYS A 124 -4.81 -2.26 8.36
N SER A 125 -4.22 -1.29 9.05
CA SER A 125 -4.63 -0.91 10.40
C SER A 125 -4.35 0.56 10.69
N ILE A 126 -5.07 1.10 11.65
CA ILE A 126 -4.94 2.46 12.17
C ILE A 126 -4.77 2.38 13.68
N PHE A 127 -3.71 3.03 14.16
CA PHE A 127 -3.31 3.12 15.54
C PHE A 127 -3.38 4.58 16.01
N ASP A 128 -3.54 4.78 17.31
CA ASP A 128 -3.40 6.09 17.91
C ASP A 128 -1.92 6.49 18.06
N CYS A 129 -1.65 7.62 18.69
CA CYS A 129 -0.29 8.10 18.93
C CYS A 129 0.44 7.35 20.06
N GLU A 130 -0.25 6.53 20.85
CA GLU A 130 0.30 5.67 21.90
C GLU A 130 0.60 4.25 21.37
N GLY A 131 0.13 3.94 20.14
CA GLY A 131 0.32 2.65 19.47
C GLY A 131 -0.84 1.68 19.67
N GLU A 132 -1.95 2.12 20.28
CA GLU A 132 -3.14 1.30 20.48
C GLU A 132 -3.92 1.17 19.16
N LEU A 133 -4.36 -0.04 18.84
CA LEU A 133 -5.15 -0.32 17.64
C LEU A 133 -6.51 0.36 17.77
N ILE A 134 -6.77 1.36 16.93
CA ILE A 134 -8.09 2.01 16.84
C ILE A 134 -8.99 1.23 15.86
N GLN A 135 -8.45 0.88 14.70
CA GLN A 135 -9.24 0.30 13.63
C GLN A 135 -8.41 -0.64 12.75
N GLU A 136 -8.87 -1.88 12.63
CA GLU A 136 -8.38 -2.83 11.64
C GLU A 136 -9.25 -2.77 10.37
N VAL A 137 -8.61 -2.84 9.20
CA VAL A 137 -9.27 -2.87 7.89
C VAL A 137 -9.35 -4.31 7.42
N ARG A 138 -10.57 -4.79 7.19
CA ARG A 138 -10.81 -6.15 6.70
C ARG A 138 -10.28 -6.30 5.28
N ASN A 139 -9.84 -7.50 4.94
CA ASN A 139 -9.46 -7.87 3.59
C ASN A 139 -9.84 -9.35 3.35
N PRO A 140 -10.77 -9.68 2.43
CA PRO A 140 -11.55 -8.80 1.54
C PRO A 140 -12.84 -8.21 2.17
N PRO A 141 -13.37 -7.07 1.67
CA PRO A 141 -12.77 -6.19 0.66
C PRO A 141 -11.75 -5.23 1.29
N GLY A 142 -10.56 -5.14 0.70
CA GLY A 142 -9.46 -4.30 1.21
C GLY A 142 -9.54 -2.84 0.77
N LEU A 143 -8.84 -1.95 1.49
CA LEU A 143 -8.68 -0.54 1.12
C LEU A 143 -7.33 -0.31 0.45
N PHE A 144 -7.34 0.22 -0.77
CA PHE A 144 -6.14 0.41 -1.57
C PHE A 144 -5.96 1.87 -1.95
N ALA A 145 -4.71 2.35 -1.95
CA ALA A 145 -4.36 3.67 -2.42
C ALA A 145 -4.65 3.76 -3.93
N THR A 146 -5.60 4.61 -4.33
CA THR A 146 -5.94 4.83 -5.75
C THR A 146 -5.33 6.11 -6.30
N GLN A 147 -5.11 7.09 -5.43
CA GLN A 147 -4.49 8.36 -5.80
C GLN A 147 -3.49 8.78 -4.75
N VAL A 148 -2.21 8.77 -5.10
CA VAL A 148 -1.15 9.34 -4.28
C VAL A 148 -0.59 10.58 -4.97
N ARG A 149 -0.66 11.73 -4.30
CA ARG A 149 -0.17 12.99 -4.86
C ARG A 149 0.56 13.86 -3.83
N PRO A 150 1.74 14.39 -4.17
CA PRO A 150 2.39 15.39 -3.33
C PRO A 150 1.61 16.71 -3.41
N THR A 151 1.54 17.42 -2.30
CA THR A 151 1.01 18.78 -2.26
C THR A 151 2.01 19.73 -1.62
N PHE A 152 2.00 20.96 -2.11
CA PHE A 152 2.86 22.04 -1.64
C PHE A 152 2.13 22.74 -0.49
N GLY A 153 2.72 22.66 0.71
CA GLY A 153 2.16 23.32 1.88
C GLY A 153 2.35 24.84 1.85
N LEU A 154 1.84 25.53 2.88
CA LEU A 154 2.15 26.94 3.14
C LEU A 154 3.67 27.13 3.15
N GLY A 155 4.20 27.89 2.19
CA GLY A 155 5.63 28.14 2.02
C GLY A 155 6.31 27.54 0.78
N ARG A 156 5.54 27.16 -0.26
CA ARG A 156 6.05 26.71 -1.58
C ARG A 156 7.00 25.50 -1.54
N SER A 157 7.01 24.76 -0.45
CA SER A 157 7.82 23.56 -0.24
C SER A 157 6.92 22.32 -0.27
N ARG A 158 7.40 21.24 -0.92
CA ARG A 158 6.75 19.92 -0.94
C ARG A 158 6.79 19.36 0.48
N ASN A 159 5.71 19.53 1.23
CA ASN A 159 5.67 19.25 2.67
C ASN A 159 4.69 18.13 3.01
N LEU A 160 3.70 17.87 2.16
CA LEU A 160 2.62 16.93 2.44
C LEU A 160 2.43 15.97 1.25
N LEU A 161 2.07 14.73 1.55
CA LEU A 161 1.59 13.74 0.61
C LEU A 161 0.13 13.44 0.96
N ILE A 162 -0.76 13.49 -0.02
CA ILE A 162 -2.16 13.09 0.19
C ILE A 162 -2.36 11.79 -0.58
N ALA A 163 -2.80 10.75 0.13
CA ALA A 163 -3.23 9.50 -0.45
C ALA A 163 -4.74 9.33 -0.24
N THR A 164 -5.43 8.94 -1.31
CA THR A 164 -6.84 8.53 -1.25
C THR A 164 -6.89 7.01 -1.30
N PHE A 165 -7.57 6.40 -0.33
CA PHE A 165 -7.81 4.97 -0.24
C PHE A 165 -9.27 4.67 -0.53
N GLU A 166 -9.51 3.71 -1.41
CA GLU A 166 -10.85 3.29 -1.81
C GLU A 166 -10.98 1.78 -1.66
N GLU A 167 -12.21 1.33 -1.41
CA GLU A 167 -12.54 -0.08 -1.36
C GLU A 167 -12.35 -0.69 -2.75
N ARG A 168 -11.68 -1.84 -2.80
CA ARG A 168 -11.52 -2.59 -4.03
C ARG A 168 -11.83 -4.05 -3.77
N GLU A 169 -12.83 -4.56 -4.47
CA GLU A 169 -13.05 -5.99 -4.57
C GLU A 169 -11.82 -6.62 -5.25
N GLN A 170 -11.14 -7.51 -4.52
CA GLN A 170 -10.16 -8.37 -5.15
C GLN A 170 -10.94 -9.35 -6.00
N GLY A 171 -10.79 -9.27 -7.33
CA GLY A 171 -11.38 -10.25 -8.22
C GLY A 171 -10.86 -11.63 -7.85
N THR A 172 -11.73 -12.50 -7.36
CA THR A 172 -11.52 -13.95 -7.39
C THR A 172 -11.38 -14.34 -8.86
N LEU A 173 -10.17 -14.69 -9.27
CA LEU A 173 -9.92 -15.41 -10.54
C LEU A 173 -10.27 -16.89 -10.34
#